data_AF-A0A2G2H1E4-F1
#
_entry.id   AF-A0A2G2H1E4-F1
#
_cell.length_a   1.000
_cell.length_b   1.000
_cell.length_c   1.000
_cell.angle_alpha   90.00
_cell.angle_beta   90.00
_cell.angle_gamma   90.00
#
_symmetry.space_group_name_H-M   'P 1'
#
loop_
_entity.id
_entity.type
_entity.pdbx_description
1 polymer ?
#
loop_
_entity_poly.entity_id
_entity_poly.type
_entity_poly.pdbx_seq_one_letter_code
_entity_poly.pdbx_strand_id
1 'polypeptide(L)'
;MLCVSEDQIKNIENRPKELENLPFYKNLPLMPIRIDVEGAIGDFLNYDIFQLDGVQPLEKRHVEANNGLIGVNASQESIEIYKKERVNFQLIYVVINAYGFRDENGELVGKPYRISLMPASKRGAISSVPPEWVENIDLERMGGVPKLYKGFNPFRGAFGLHMLGMHDYSDIESDMLGFVHSVYALADKFEHSEVLLPGIPKLQGHGQVLKDYKKYRNNWYFKSFRKLKPKKIWGCDSPIELFLLHAMDSIGLNPELQTIICEDGFTVPGFHKLWENLKSRKRLKSITDADFYFPDKRLAVFCDSVAHHSSPEAKKKDREIDEKLNKIGIQSLRICGTDIARSPMESARIVESELRNQYKDLVR
;
A
#
# COMPACT_ATOMS: atom_id res chain seq x y z
N MET A 1 11.82 -21.49 17.45
CA MET A 1 11.92 -20.30 18.33
C MET A 1 12.87 -19.31 17.65
N LEU A 2 12.32 -18.36 16.87
CA LEU A 2 13.14 -17.33 16.22
C LEU A 2 13.22 -16.15 17.20
N CYS A 3 14.42 -15.91 17.75
CA CYS A 3 14.69 -14.71 18.55
C CYS A 3 14.42 -13.47 17.70
N VAL A 4 13.37 -12.74 18.05
CA VAL A 4 13.14 -11.38 17.59
C VAL A 4 14.08 -10.50 18.42
N SER A 5 15.05 -9.84 17.81
CA SER A 5 15.87 -8.85 18.52
C SER A 5 14.99 -7.66 18.91
N GLU A 6 15.16 -7.09 20.11
CA GLU A 6 14.38 -5.94 20.62
C GLU A 6 14.29 -4.75 19.63
N ASP A 7 15.26 -4.61 18.72
CA ASP A 7 15.26 -3.60 17.65
C ASP A 7 14.22 -3.81 16.52
N GLN A 8 13.54 -4.97 16.46
CA GLN A 8 12.64 -5.34 15.35
C GLN A 8 11.16 -4.99 15.57
N ILE A 9 10.76 -4.57 16.78
CA ILE A 9 9.40 -4.10 17.08
C ILE A 9 9.47 -2.65 17.55
N LYS A 10 9.26 -1.71 16.62
CA LYS A 10 8.95 -0.32 16.95
C LYS A 10 7.48 -0.10 16.71
N ASN A 11 6.73 0.07 17.79
CA ASN A 11 5.31 0.41 17.74
C ASN A 11 5.08 1.71 16.97
N ILE A 12 3.84 1.89 16.51
CA ILE A 12 3.41 3.21 16.04
C ILE A 12 3.37 4.12 17.27
N GLU A 13 4.18 5.17 17.24
CA GLU A 13 4.31 6.12 18.35
C GLU A 13 3.16 7.13 18.35
N ASN A 14 2.91 7.76 19.51
CA ASN A 14 1.94 8.83 19.69
C ASN A 14 0.50 8.44 19.33
N ARG A 15 0.11 7.17 19.54
CA ARG A 15 -1.28 6.74 19.39
C ARG A 15 -2.20 7.53 20.32
N PRO A 16 -3.26 8.16 19.78
CA PRO A 16 -4.28 8.80 20.60
C PRO A 16 -5.07 7.74 21.37
N LYS A 17 -5.29 7.97 22.66
CA LYS A 17 -6.10 7.08 23.52
C LYS A 17 -7.54 6.91 23.01
N GLU A 18 -8.07 7.90 22.31
CA GLU A 18 -9.42 7.85 21.75
C GLU A 18 -9.63 6.65 20.80
N LEU A 19 -8.58 6.25 20.07
CA LEU A 19 -8.66 5.11 19.14
C LEU A 19 -8.90 3.78 19.85
N GLU A 20 -8.50 3.65 21.12
CA GLU A 20 -8.71 2.43 21.91
C GLU A 20 -10.19 2.12 22.15
N ASN A 21 -11.06 3.13 22.03
CA ASN A 21 -12.50 2.97 22.17
C ASN A 21 -13.19 2.51 20.87
N LEU A 22 -12.46 2.46 19.75
CA LEU A 22 -13.03 2.00 18.49
C LEU A 22 -13.25 0.47 18.55
N PRO A 23 -14.39 -0.02 18.03
CA PRO A 23 -14.63 -1.45 17.93
C PRO A 23 -13.48 -2.18 17.22
N PHE A 24 -13.09 -3.32 17.77
CA PHE A 24 -12.05 -4.18 17.19
C PHE A 24 -10.68 -3.49 17.00
N TYR A 25 -10.42 -2.35 17.66
CA TYR A 25 -9.13 -1.68 17.53
C TYR A 25 -8.01 -2.44 18.22
N LYS A 26 -8.26 -2.97 19.42
CA LYS A 26 -7.38 -3.93 20.12
C LYS A 26 -8.08 -5.29 20.19
N ASN A 27 -7.29 -6.36 20.12
CA ASN A 27 -7.75 -7.74 20.29
C ASN A 27 -8.85 -8.13 19.30
N LEU A 28 -8.50 -8.32 18.02
CA LEU A 28 -9.46 -8.86 17.07
C LEU A 28 -9.94 -10.24 17.56
N PRO A 29 -11.25 -10.53 17.53
CA PRO A 29 -11.75 -11.87 17.82
C PRO A 29 -11.20 -12.87 16.79
N LEU A 30 -11.15 -14.14 17.19
CA LEU A 30 -10.79 -15.26 16.31
C LEU A 30 -11.95 -15.57 15.35
N MET A 31 -12.17 -14.69 14.39
CA MET A 31 -13.14 -14.81 13.31
C MET A 31 -12.41 -14.87 11.97
N PRO A 32 -13.03 -15.44 10.92
CA PRO A 32 -12.55 -15.24 9.56
C PRO A 32 -12.38 -13.75 9.27
N ILE A 33 -11.26 -13.38 8.66
CA ILE A 33 -10.96 -11.99 8.30
C ILE A 33 -10.93 -11.88 6.78
N ARG A 34 -11.63 -10.87 6.26
CA ARG A 34 -11.52 -10.40 4.89
C ARG A 34 -11.06 -8.95 4.89
N ILE A 35 -10.14 -8.64 3.98
CA ILE A 35 -9.79 -7.26 3.70
C ILE A 35 -10.50 -6.85 2.41
N ASP A 36 -11.28 -5.78 2.46
CA ASP A 36 -11.95 -5.21 1.29
C ASP A 36 -10.95 -4.43 0.42
N VAL A 37 -10.12 -5.18 -0.30
CA VAL A 37 -9.09 -4.65 -1.18
C VAL A 37 -9.74 -3.98 -2.39
N GLU A 38 -10.64 -4.70 -3.07
CA GLU A 38 -11.28 -4.24 -4.31
C GLU A 38 -12.09 -2.96 -4.11
N GLY A 39 -12.92 -2.89 -3.06
CA GLY A 39 -13.72 -1.70 -2.76
C GLY A 39 -12.88 -0.46 -2.43
N ALA A 40 -11.69 -0.64 -1.83
CA ALA A 40 -10.86 0.48 -1.38
C ALA A 40 -9.84 0.97 -2.42
N ILE A 41 -9.24 0.07 -3.20
CA ILE A 41 -8.13 0.43 -4.11
C ILE A 41 -8.49 0.26 -5.59
N GLY A 42 -9.65 -0.37 -5.86
CA GLY A 42 -10.16 -0.65 -7.19
C GLY A 42 -9.45 -1.77 -7.94
N ASP A 43 -10.05 -2.17 -9.06
CA ASP A 43 -9.67 -3.32 -9.87
C ASP A 43 -8.19 -3.32 -10.25
N PHE A 44 -7.69 -2.21 -10.79
CA PHE A 44 -6.36 -2.20 -11.41
C PHE A 44 -5.27 -2.59 -10.42
N LEU A 45 -5.22 -1.94 -9.24
CA LEU A 45 -4.21 -2.25 -8.25
C LEU A 45 -4.44 -3.63 -7.64
N ASN A 46 -5.69 -4.04 -7.43
CA ASN A 46 -6.03 -5.39 -6.95
C ASN A 46 -5.46 -6.47 -7.90
N TYR A 47 -5.71 -6.35 -9.21
CA TYR A 47 -5.12 -7.24 -10.22
C TYR A 47 -3.59 -7.14 -10.26
N ASP A 48 -3.02 -5.95 -10.15
CA ASP A 48 -1.57 -5.71 -10.21
C ASP A 48 -0.82 -6.44 -9.08
N ILE A 49 -1.34 -6.40 -7.84
CA ILE A 49 -0.75 -7.07 -6.68
C ILE A 49 -1.08 -8.55 -6.60
N PHE A 50 -2.22 -8.98 -7.14
CA PHE A 50 -2.59 -10.38 -7.27
C PHE A 50 -1.61 -11.12 -8.18
N GLN A 51 -1.15 -10.46 -9.25
CA GLN A 51 -0.14 -10.96 -10.21
C GLN A 51 1.32 -10.82 -9.69
N LEU A 52 1.51 -10.61 -8.39
CA LEU A 52 2.82 -10.68 -7.73
C LEU A 52 2.95 -12.03 -7.03
N ASP A 53 3.07 -13.08 -7.83
CA ASP A 53 3.23 -14.47 -7.41
C ASP A 53 4.39 -15.15 -8.16
N GLY A 54 4.71 -16.37 -7.75
CA GLY A 54 5.71 -17.20 -8.43
C GLY A 54 7.09 -16.55 -8.52
N VAL A 55 7.79 -16.78 -9.63
CA VAL A 55 9.07 -16.12 -9.91
C VAL A 55 8.85 -14.83 -10.70
N GLN A 56 9.39 -13.72 -10.20
CA GLN A 56 9.26 -12.39 -10.79
C GLN A 56 10.63 -11.71 -10.96
N PRO A 57 10.79 -10.83 -11.95
CA PRO A 57 9.84 -10.60 -13.04
C PRO A 57 9.78 -11.77 -14.02
N LEU A 58 8.62 -11.97 -14.65
CA LEU A 58 8.51 -12.88 -15.79
C LEU A 58 9.16 -12.24 -17.03
N GLU A 59 10.17 -12.91 -17.60
CA GLU A 59 10.84 -12.48 -18.84
C GLU A 59 10.41 -13.34 -20.02
N LYS A 60 10.39 -12.75 -21.23
CA LYS A 60 9.99 -13.43 -22.47
C LYS A 60 10.74 -14.75 -22.70
N ARG A 61 12.03 -14.79 -22.41
CA ARG A 61 12.86 -16.01 -22.52
C ARG A 61 12.34 -17.19 -21.71
N HIS A 62 11.74 -16.95 -20.55
CA HIS A 62 11.15 -18.03 -19.74
C HIS A 62 9.87 -18.54 -20.38
N VAL A 63 9.06 -17.65 -20.96
CA VAL A 63 7.86 -18.05 -21.73
C VAL A 63 8.25 -18.88 -22.95
N GLU A 64 9.28 -18.46 -23.69
CA GLU A 64 9.79 -19.18 -24.87
C GLU A 64 10.34 -20.56 -24.50
N ALA A 65 11.15 -20.65 -23.45
CA ALA A 65 11.70 -21.91 -22.96
C ALA A 65 10.62 -22.91 -22.54
N ASN A 66 9.43 -22.42 -22.15
CA ASN A 66 8.31 -23.22 -21.70
C ASN A 66 7.16 -23.34 -22.72
N ASN A 67 7.41 -23.05 -24.00
CA ASN A 67 6.40 -23.13 -25.06
C ASN A 67 5.11 -22.33 -24.75
N GLY A 68 5.25 -21.18 -24.09
CA GLY A 68 4.14 -20.30 -23.73
C GLY A 68 3.50 -20.55 -22.36
N LEU A 69 3.85 -21.63 -21.66
CA LEU A 69 3.21 -22.00 -20.39
C LEU A 69 4.05 -21.57 -19.19
N ILE A 70 3.47 -20.81 -18.27
CA ILE A 70 4.12 -20.41 -17.01
C ILE A 70 3.16 -20.67 -15.87
N GLY A 71 3.66 -21.33 -14.83
CA GLY A 71 2.95 -21.54 -13.57
C GLY A 71 3.54 -20.69 -12.44
N VAL A 72 2.91 -20.77 -11.27
CA VAL A 72 3.42 -20.14 -10.03
C VAL A 72 4.76 -20.75 -9.64
N ASN A 73 4.87 -22.08 -9.69
CA ASN A 73 6.12 -22.78 -9.52
C ASN A 73 6.96 -22.69 -10.81
N ALA A 74 8.26 -22.43 -10.66
CA ALA A 74 9.17 -22.37 -11.79
C ALA A 74 9.32 -23.77 -12.42
N SER A 75 9.28 -23.83 -13.75
CA SER A 75 9.56 -25.07 -14.49
C SER A 75 11.04 -25.43 -14.45
N GLN A 76 11.38 -26.68 -14.79
CA GLN A 76 12.77 -27.12 -14.86
C GLN A 76 13.57 -26.28 -15.87
N GLU A 77 12.97 -25.97 -17.02
CA GLU A 77 13.59 -25.17 -18.08
C GLU A 77 13.95 -23.77 -17.58
N SER A 78 13.08 -23.14 -16.79
CA SER A 78 13.37 -21.84 -16.18
C SER A 78 14.42 -21.93 -15.08
N ILE A 79 14.38 -22.99 -14.25
CA ILE A 79 15.38 -23.24 -13.22
C ILE A 79 16.78 -23.40 -13.84
N GLU A 80 16.92 -24.14 -14.94
CA GLU A 80 18.22 -24.31 -15.61
C GLU A 80 18.78 -22.99 -16.17
N ILE A 81 17.90 -22.10 -16.69
CA ILE A 81 18.30 -20.74 -17.08
C ILE A 81 18.85 -19.98 -15.87
N TYR A 82 18.14 -19.99 -14.73
CA TYR A 82 18.57 -19.30 -13.52
C TYR A 82 19.87 -19.85 -12.94
N LYS A 83 20.06 -21.18 -12.95
CA LYS A 83 21.31 -21.85 -12.54
C LYS A 83 22.48 -21.41 -13.42
N LYS A 84 22.32 -21.46 -14.75
CA LYS A 84 23.34 -21.05 -15.71
C LYS A 84 23.78 -19.59 -15.52
N GLU A 85 22.82 -18.70 -15.26
CA GLU A 85 23.06 -17.26 -15.10
C GLU A 85 23.43 -16.85 -13.66
N ARG A 86 23.40 -17.81 -12.71
CA ARG A 86 23.67 -17.58 -11.29
C ARG A 86 22.80 -16.44 -10.74
N VAL A 87 21.50 -16.53 -11.01
CA VAL A 87 20.47 -15.63 -10.48
C VAL A 87 20.10 -16.09 -9.09
N ASN A 88 20.06 -15.18 -8.11
CA ASN A 88 19.52 -15.48 -6.79
C ASN A 88 18.17 -14.83 -6.62
N PHE A 89 17.45 -15.24 -5.57
CA PHE A 89 16.10 -14.78 -5.30
C PHE A 89 15.97 -14.18 -3.91
N GLN A 90 15.16 -13.12 -3.81
CA GLN A 90 14.63 -12.64 -2.54
C GLN A 90 13.15 -13.00 -2.48
N LEU A 91 12.73 -13.72 -1.44
CA LEU A 91 11.31 -13.94 -1.23
C LEU A 91 10.65 -12.66 -0.73
N ILE A 92 9.64 -12.18 -1.42
CA ILE A 92 8.94 -10.92 -1.11
C ILE A 92 7.50 -11.22 -0.72
N TYR A 93 7.07 -10.63 0.38
CA TYR A 93 5.70 -10.64 0.87
C TYR A 93 5.01 -9.33 0.46
N VAL A 94 3.84 -9.43 -0.17
CA VAL A 94 2.91 -8.32 -0.31
C VAL A 94 2.09 -8.27 0.98
N VAL A 95 2.31 -7.25 1.80
CA VAL A 95 1.70 -7.09 3.13
C VAL A 95 0.66 -5.98 3.07
N ILE A 96 -0.54 -6.27 3.53
CA ILE A 96 -1.65 -5.34 3.68
C ILE A 96 -1.88 -5.09 5.16
N ASN A 97 -1.81 -3.82 5.58
CA ASN A 97 -2.31 -3.39 6.87
C ASN A 97 -3.71 -2.81 6.69
N ALA A 98 -4.60 -3.09 7.64
CA ALA A 98 -6.00 -2.74 7.57
C ALA A 98 -6.49 -2.00 8.82
N TYR A 99 -7.63 -1.32 8.66
CA TYR A 99 -8.29 -0.51 9.67
C TYR A 99 -9.82 -0.67 9.58
N GLY A 100 -10.53 -0.12 10.58
CA GLY A 100 -11.99 0.02 10.52
C GLY A 100 -12.74 -1.31 10.45
N PHE A 101 -12.25 -2.33 11.15
CA PHE A 101 -12.87 -3.66 11.15
C PHE A 101 -14.32 -3.61 11.62
N ARG A 102 -15.20 -4.34 10.94
CA ARG A 102 -16.63 -4.50 11.28
C ARG A 102 -17.03 -5.96 11.12
N ASP A 103 -18.00 -6.40 11.90
CA ASP A 103 -18.64 -7.70 11.70
C ASP A 103 -19.67 -7.59 10.57
N GLU A 104 -19.45 -8.33 9.50
CA GLU A 104 -20.38 -8.51 8.39
C GLU A 104 -20.73 -10.00 8.27
N ASN A 105 -21.87 -10.39 8.84
CA ASN A 105 -22.39 -11.76 8.77
C ASN A 105 -21.43 -12.84 9.29
N GLY A 106 -20.70 -12.57 10.38
CA GLY A 106 -19.77 -13.53 10.99
C GLY A 106 -18.37 -13.53 10.38
N GLU A 107 -18.07 -12.57 9.50
CA GLU A 107 -16.73 -12.28 8.98
C GLU A 107 -16.30 -10.89 9.44
N LEU A 108 -15.06 -10.76 9.91
CA LEU A 108 -14.46 -9.47 10.20
C LEU A 108 -13.92 -8.83 8.93
N VAL A 109 -14.49 -7.70 8.54
CA VAL A 109 -14.15 -7.01 7.30
C VAL A 109 -13.41 -5.72 7.62
N GLY A 110 -12.15 -5.65 7.20
CA GLY A 110 -11.30 -4.47 7.33
C GLY A 110 -11.03 -3.79 5.99
N LYS A 111 -10.69 -2.50 6.02
CA LYS A 111 -10.28 -1.74 4.83
C LYS A 111 -8.76 -1.59 4.82
N PRO A 112 -8.06 -1.68 3.68
CA PRO A 112 -6.63 -1.45 3.63
C PRO A 112 -6.32 0.02 3.93
N TYR A 113 -5.36 0.30 4.82
CA TYR A 113 -4.77 1.64 4.94
C TYR A 113 -3.38 1.71 4.31
N ARG A 114 -2.71 0.57 4.13
CA ARG A 114 -1.37 0.51 3.54
C ARG A 114 -1.08 -0.84 2.91
N ILE A 115 -0.49 -0.80 1.72
CA ILE A 115 0.03 -1.98 1.01
C ILE A 115 1.53 -1.80 0.83
N SER A 116 2.32 -2.79 1.23
CA SER A 116 3.78 -2.72 1.18
C SER A 116 4.41 -4.02 0.72
N LEU A 117 5.58 -3.92 0.10
CA LEU A 117 6.46 -5.04 -0.19
C LEU A 117 7.47 -5.21 0.95
N MET A 118 7.59 -6.43 1.49
CA MET A 118 8.50 -6.77 2.58
C MET A 118 9.37 -7.97 2.18
N PRO A 119 10.71 -7.86 2.19
CA PRO A 119 11.57 -9.00 1.92
C PRO A 119 11.60 -9.94 3.12
N ALA A 120 11.63 -11.24 2.85
CA ALA A 120 11.93 -12.25 3.84
C ALA A 120 13.31 -11.98 4.46
N SER A 121 13.44 -12.29 5.75
CA SER A 121 14.69 -12.13 6.45
C SER A 121 14.99 -13.32 7.35
N LYS A 122 16.28 -13.50 7.62
CA LYS A 122 16.79 -14.48 8.57
C LYS A 122 17.89 -13.81 9.38
N ARG A 123 17.76 -13.83 10.71
CA ARG A 123 18.74 -13.22 11.64
C ARG A 123 19.04 -11.74 11.32
N GLY A 124 18.00 -10.97 11.00
CA GLY A 124 18.13 -9.53 10.74
C GLY A 124 18.76 -9.13 9.41
N ALA A 125 19.03 -10.09 8.51
CA ALA A 125 19.49 -9.84 7.15
C ALA A 125 18.46 -10.31 6.12
N ILE A 126 18.42 -9.63 4.96
CA ILE A 126 17.56 -10.04 3.85
C ILE A 126 17.98 -11.44 3.41
N SER A 127 17.00 -12.34 3.30
CA SER A 127 17.25 -13.68 2.79
C SER A 127 17.46 -13.64 1.29
N SER A 128 18.58 -14.19 0.84
CA SER A 128 18.87 -14.43 -0.57
C SER A 128 19.05 -15.94 -0.75
N VAL A 129 18.34 -16.53 -1.70
CA VAL A 129 18.32 -17.98 -1.93
C VAL A 129 18.73 -18.29 -3.37
N PRO A 130 19.43 -19.42 -3.61
CA PRO A 130 19.86 -19.78 -4.95
C PRO A 130 18.71 -20.49 -5.72
N PRO A 131 18.86 -20.74 -7.04
CA PRO A 131 17.84 -21.39 -7.86
C PRO A 131 17.39 -22.76 -7.33
N GLU A 132 18.30 -23.54 -6.75
CA GLU A 132 17.99 -24.86 -6.17
C GLU A 132 16.97 -24.75 -5.03
N TRP A 133 16.94 -23.63 -4.31
CA TRP A 133 15.91 -23.43 -3.29
C TRP A 133 14.54 -23.19 -3.93
N VAL A 134 14.48 -22.43 -5.03
CA VAL A 134 13.23 -22.15 -5.78
C VAL A 134 12.70 -23.42 -6.45
N GLU A 135 13.59 -24.28 -6.93
CA GLU A 135 13.26 -25.61 -7.49
C GLU A 135 12.58 -26.54 -6.47
N ASN A 136 12.93 -26.41 -5.18
CA ASN A 136 12.47 -27.31 -4.13
C ASN A 136 11.31 -26.75 -3.29
N ILE A 137 10.96 -25.47 -3.44
CA ILE A 137 9.82 -24.88 -2.74
C ILE A 137 8.57 -24.90 -3.61
N ASP A 138 7.44 -25.20 -2.99
CA ASP A 138 6.13 -25.05 -3.59
C ASP A 138 5.58 -23.65 -3.27
N LEU A 139 5.80 -22.70 -4.17
CA LEU A 139 5.30 -21.32 -4.08
C LEU A 139 3.77 -21.26 -4.17
N GLU A 140 3.14 -22.17 -4.92
CA GLU A 140 1.69 -22.25 -5.03
C GLU A 140 1.06 -22.64 -3.69
N ARG A 141 1.55 -23.73 -3.07
CA ARG A 141 1.14 -24.12 -1.73
C ARG A 141 1.48 -23.04 -0.70
N MET A 142 2.65 -22.40 -0.82
CA MET A 142 3.00 -21.29 0.05
C MET A 142 2.00 -20.14 -0.09
N GLY A 143 1.55 -19.82 -1.29
CA GLY A 143 0.51 -18.83 -1.56
C GLY A 143 -0.81 -19.14 -0.85
N GLY A 144 -1.22 -20.42 -0.86
CA GLY A 144 -2.48 -20.87 -0.25
C GLY A 144 -2.51 -20.93 1.29
N VAL A 145 -1.37 -20.79 1.98
CA VAL A 145 -1.35 -20.78 3.45
C VAL A 145 -1.47 -19.36 3.99
N PRO A 146 -2.46 -19.06 4.86
CA PRO A 146 -2.57 -17.76 5.51
C PRO A 146 -1.31 -17.37 6.27
N LYS A 147 -0.88 -16.11 6.13
CA LYS A 147 0.33 -15.58 6.77
C LYS A 147 0.05 -14.20 7.36
N LEU A 148 0.61 -13.96 8.54
CA LEU A 148 0.37 -12.75 9.30
C LEU A 148 1.66 -12.25 9.96
N TYR A 149 1.89 -10.95 9.91
CA TYR A 149 2.82 -10.27 10.80
C TYR A 149 2.06 -9.70 12.00
N LYS A 150 2.37 -10.15 13.21
CA LYS A 150 1.92 -9.54 14.48
C LYS A 150 2.98 -8.53 14.93
N GLY A 151 2.70 -7.24 14.79
CA GLY A 151 3.63 -6.16 15.12
C GLY A 151 4.27 -5.50 13.89
N PHE A 152 3.57 -5.47 12.76
CA PHE A 152 4.04 -4.83 11.53
C PHE A 152 3.77 -3.33 11.55
N ASN A 153 4.83 -2.54 11.69
CA ASN A 153 4.77 -1.08 11.56
C ASN A 153 5.28 -0.67 10.15
N PRO A 154 4.36 -0.35 9.22
CA PRO A 154 4.75 -0.08 7.85
C PRO A 154 5.47 1.28 7.67
N PHE A 155 5.41 2.16 8.67
CA PHE A 155 6.01 3.51 8.63
C PHE A 155 7.50 3.51 9.00
N ARG A 156 7.90 2.63 9.93
CA ARG A 156 9.29 2.56 10.43
C ARG A 156 10.07 1.33 9.96
N GLY A 157 9.39 0.38 9.31
CA GLY A 157 9.99 -0.87 8.86
C GLY A 157 10.36 -1.83 9.98
N ALA A 158 9.66 -1.69 11.11
CA ALA A 158 9.62 -2.71 12.14
C ALA A 158 8.58 -3.78 11.76
N PHE A 159 8.90 -5.02 12.05
CA PHE A 159 8.05 -6.17 11.78
C PHE A 159 8.24 -7.15 12.93
N GLY A 160 7.15 -7.42 13.65
CA GLY A 160 7.15 -8.39 14.73
C GLY A 160 7.10 -9.83 14.22
N LEU A 161 6.36 -10.68 14.92
CA LEU A 161 6.35 -12.11 14.65
C LEU A 161 5.65 -12.42 13.31
N HIS A 162 6.35 -13.11 12.41
CA HIS A 162 5.76 -13.68 11.21
C HIS A 162 5.21 -15.08 11.49
N MET A 163 3.91 -15.26 11.32
CA MET A 163 3.16 -16.48 11.60
C MET A 163 2.62 -17.09 10.30
N LEU A 164 2.63 -18.41 10.23
CA LEU A 164 2.16 -19.20 9.09
C LEU A 164 1.07 -20.17 9.59
N GLY A 165 -0.13 -20.10 9.00
CA GLY A 165 -1.28 -20.93 9.33
C GLY A 165 -2.04 -20.48 10.58
N MET A 166 -1.40 -20.46 11.76
CA MET A 166 -2.05 -20.02 12.99
C MET A 166 -2.07 -18.50 13.11
N HIS A 167 -3.23 -17.97 13.48
CA HIS A 167 -3.43 -16.55 13.72
C HIS A 167 -3.70 -16.29 15.20
N ASP A 168 -2.90 -15.39 15.76
CA ASP A 168 -3.10 -14.84 17.08
C ASP A 168 -3.19 -13.32 16.93
N TYR A 169 -4.35 -12.77 17.28
CA TYR A 169 -4.64 -11.34 17.23
C TYR A 169 -4.72 -10.70 18.63
N SER A 170 -4.37 -11.44 19.70
CA SER A 170 -4.43 -10.93 21.05
C SER A 170 -3.34 -9.88 21.31
N ASP A 171 -3.60 -9.01 22.28
CA ASP A 171 -2.66 -8.07 22.89
C ASP A 171 -1.95 -7.16 21.88
N ILE A 172 -2.65 -6.80 20.80
CA ILE A 172 -2.11 -5.94 19.75
C ILE A 172 -3.19 -5.06 19.13
N GLU A 173 -2.79 -3.86 18.70
CA GLU A 173 -3.65 -3.03 17.86
C GLU A 173 -3.80 -3.64 16.47
N SER A 174 -5.03 -3.65 15.96
CA SER A 174 -5.36 -4.10 14.60
C SER A 174 -4.55 -3.39 13.52
N ASP A 175 -4.15 -2.13 13.76
CA ASP A 175 -3.29 -1.36 12.86
C ASP A 175 -1.84 -1.86 12.77
N MET A 176 -1.41 -2.77 13.66
CA MET A 176 -0.11 -3.44 13.64
C MET A 176 -0.18 -4.86 13.07
N LEU A 177 -1.33 -5.29 12.57
CA LEU A 177 -1.47 -6.56 11.88
C LEU A 177 -1.17 -6.37 10.40
N GLY A 178 -0.19 -7.14 9.90
CA GLY A 178 0.19 -7.17 8.49
C GLY A 178 -0.26 -8.48 7.84
N PHE A 179 -1.36 -8.46 7.10
CA PHE A 179 -1.90 -9.60 6.38
C PHE A 179 -1.10 -9.81 5.10
N VAL A 180 -0.52 -10.99 4.91
CA VAL A 180 0.22 -11.29 3.69
C VAL A 180 -0.78 -11.70 2.60
N HIS A 181 -0.90 -10.87 1.57
CA HIS A 181 -1.80 -11.07 0.44
C HIS A 181 -1.22 -12.05 -0.59
N SER A 182 0.04 -11.87 -0.96
CA SER A 182 0.74 -12.74 -1.92
C SER A 182 2.23 -12.81 -1.61
N VAL A 183 2.90 -13.79 -2.23
CA VAL A 183 4.33 -14.06 -2.06
C VAL A 183 4.94 -14.35 -3.42
N TYR A 184 6.09 -13.76 -3.73
CA TYR A 184 6.84 -14.06 -4.94
C TYR A 184 8.34 -14.12 -4.69
N ALA A 185 9.05 -14.91 -5.50
CA ALA A 185 10.50 -15.00 -5.55
C ALA A 185 11.02 -13.95 -6.55
N LEU A 186 11.64 -12.89 -6.03
CA LEU A 186 12.23 -11.82 -6.83
C LEU A 186 13.63 -12.19 -7.29
N ALA A 187 13.82 -12.38 -8.59
CA ALA A 187 15.13 -12.51 -9.22
C ALA A 187 15.98 -11.25 -8.98
N ASP A 188 17.21 -11.43 -8.52
CA ASP A 188 18.13 -10.33 -8.24
C ASP A 188 18.81 -9.75 -9.49
N LYS A 189 18.68 -10.46 -10.63
CA LYS A 189 19.17 -10.10 -11.95
C LYS A 189 18.13 -10.50 -13.00
N PHE A 190 17.85 -9.59 -13.92
CA PHE A 190 16.96 -9.80 -15.06
C PHE A 190 17.19 -8.69 -16.10
N GLU A 191 16.74 -8.94 -17.33
CA GLU A 191 16.80 -7.98 -18.42
C GLU A 191 15.52 -7.14 -18.45
N HIS A 192 15.64 -5.85 -18.12
CA HIS A 192 14.51 -4.94 -18.01
C HIS A 192 13.68 -4.83 -19.29
N SER A 193 14.32 -4.98 -20.46
CA SER A 193 13.66 -4.94 -21.76
C SER A 193 12.82 -6.19 -22.05
N GLU A 194 13.18 -7.34 -21.48
CA GLU A 194 12.52 -8.64 -21.67
C GLU A 194 11.34 -8.89 -20.71
N VAL A 195 11.19 -8.05 -19.67
CA VAL A 195 10.09 -8.17 -18.69
C VAL A 195 8.73 -8.08 -19.37
N LEU A 196 7.89 -9.07 -19.13
CA LEU A 196 6.50 -9.11 -19.55
C LEU A 196 5.61 -8.47 -18.48
N LEU A 197 4.59 -7.75 -18.94
CA LEU A 197 3.55 -7.20 -18.07
C LEU A 197 2.44 -8.22 -17.91
N PRO A 198 1.72 -8.22 -16.76
CA PRO A 198 0.47 -8.95 -16.67
C PRO A 198 -0.49 -8.44 -17.75
N GLY A 199 -1.27 -9.36 -18.31
CA GLY A 199 -2.25 -9.06 -19.34
C GLY A 199 -3.42 -8.28 -18.75
N ILE A 200 -3.30 -6.95 -18.61
CA ILE A 200 -4.40 -6.08 -18.19
C ILE A 200 -5.19 -5.67 -19.45
N PRO A 201 -6.40 -6.21 -19.68
CA PRO A 201 -7.11 -5.98 -20.95
C PRO A 201 -7.36 -4.51 -21.23
N LYS A 202 -7.70 -3.73 -20.19
CA LYS A 202 -7.92 -2.28 -20.26
C LYS A 202 -6.72 -1.52 -20.86
N LEU A 203 -5.49 -2.02 -20.75
CA LEU A 203 -4.29 -1.32 -21.25
C LEU A 203 -3.91 -1.69 -22.70
N GLN A 204 -4.59 -2.64 -23.33
CA GLN A 204 -4.26 -3.06 -24.70
C GLN A 204 -4.41 -1.89 -25.68
N GLY A 205 -3.43 -1.71 -26.57
CA GLY A 205 -3.40 -0.59 -27.51
C GLY A 205 -2.84 0.74 -26.95
N HIS A 206 -2.67 0.86 -25.63
CA HIS A 206 -2.17 2.08 -24.98
C HIS A 206 -0.65 2.05 -24.73
N GLY A 207 0.13 2.11 -25.81
CA GLY A 207 1.59 1.89 -25.77
C GLY A 207 2.38 2.76 -24.77
N GLN A 208 2.02 4.04 -24.59
CA GLN A 208 2.72 4.89 -23.61
C GLN A 208 2.35 4.56 -22.16
N VAL A 209 1.09 4.20 -21.89
CA VAL A 209 0.63 3.78 -20.55
C VAL A 209 1.30 2.47 -20.15
N LEU A 210 1.36 1.51 -21.07
CA LEU A 210 2.10 0.25 -20.89
C LEU A 210 3.59 0.50 -20.57
N LYS A 211 4.24 1.44 -21.27
CA LYS A 211 5.64 1.81 -20.99
C LYS A 211 5.81 2.41 -19.59
N ASP A 212 4.90 3.29 -19.17
CA ASP A 212 4.94 3.92 -17.84
C ASP A 212 4.73 2.87 -16.74
N TYR A 213 3.76 1.97 -16.93
CA TYR A 213 3.47 0.86 -16.02
C TYR A 213 4.63 -0.15 -15.93
N LYS A 214 5.21 -0.59 -17.06
CA LYS A 214 6.43 -1.44 -17.08
C LYS A 214 7.59 -0.78 -16.36
N LYS A 215 7.82 0.51 -16.61
CA LYS A 215 8.85 1.28 -15.93
C LYS A 215 8.61 1.33 -14.42
N TYR A 216 7.35 1.47 -13.98
CA TYR A 216 7.02 1.45 -12.57
C TYR A 216 7.30 0.09 -11.93
N ARG A 217 6.78 -1.02 -12.48
CA ARG A 217 7.05 -2.38 -11.94
C ARG A 217 8.55 -2.67 -11.85
N ASN A 218 9.30 -2.39 -12.92
CA ASN A 218 10.75 -2.58 -12.96
C ASN A 218 11.49 -1.80 -11.87
N ASN A 219 11.11 -0.54 -11.64
CA ASN A 219 11.82 0.31 -10.68
C ASN A 219 11.36 0.13 -9.24
N TRP A 220 10.14 -0.36 -9.04
CA TRP A 220 9.50 -0.41 -7.74
C TRP A 220 9.36 -1.84 -7.21
N TYR A 221 8.64 -2.70 -7.94
CA TYR A 221 8.35 -4.08 -7.52
C TYR A 221 9.53 -5.01 -7.72
N PHE A 222 10.25 -4.84 -8.83
CA PHE A 222 11.34 -5.75 -9.22
C PHE A 222 12.73 -5.24 -8.82
N LYS A 223 12.81 -4.10 -8.15
CA LYS A 223 14.08 -3.62 -7.59
C LYS A 223 14.42 -4.42 -6.33
N SER A 224 15.53 -5.15 -6.33
CA SER A 224 15.97 -5.92 -5.16
C SER A 224 16.08 -5.04 -3.91
N PHE A 225 15.72 -5.61 -2.76
CA PHE A 225 15.87 -4.96 -1.48
C PHE A 225 17.34 -4.95 -1.07
N ARG A 226 17.79 -3.79 -0.58
CA ARG A 226 19.13 -3.59 -0.01
C ARG A 226 19.10 -3.35 1.50
N LYS A 227 17.90 -3.11 2.03
CA LYS A 227 17.63 -2.85 3.45
C LYS A 227 16.32 -3.55 3.83
N LEU A 228 16.25 -3.99 5.07
CA LEU A 228 15.04 -4.51 5.70
C LEU A 228 14.09 -3.36 6.04
N LYS A 229 13.50 -2.79 5.00
CA LYS A 229 12.48 -1.73 5.12
C LYS A 229 11.36 -2.01 4.11
N PRO A 230 10.09 -2.01 4.54
CA PRO A 230 8.95 -2.11 3.65
C PRO A 230 8.98 -1.01 2.60
N LYS A 231 8.65 -1.37 1.36
CA LYS A 231 8.41 -0.40 0.28
C LYS A 231 6.91 -0.23 0.12
N LYS A 232 6.40 0.99 0.33
CA LYS A 232 4.99 1.33 0.14
C LYS A 232 4.60 1.18 -1.34
N ILE A 233 3.50 0.52 -1.61
CA ILE A 233 2.83 0.53 -2.92
C ILE A 233 1.72 1.60 -2.92
N TRP A 234 0.89 1.61 -1.87
CA TRP A 234 -0.30 2.45 -1.76
C TRP A 234 -0.67 2.70 -0.29
N GLY A 235 -1.44 3.76 -0.04
CA GLY A 235 -2.03 4.09 1.26
C GLY A 235 -1.26 5.17 2.05
N CYS A 236 -1.63 5.35 3.32
CA CYS A 236 -1.13 6.42 4.20
C CYS A 236 0.40 6.47 4.28
N ASP A 237 0.97 7.67 4.36
CA ASP A 237 2.41 7.89 4.49
C ASP A 237 2.89 8.00 5.94
N SER A 238 2.03 8.42 6.85
CA SER A 238 2.37 8.66 8.25
C SER A 238 1.36 8.10 9.26
N PRO A 239 1.76 7.93 10.53
CA PRO A 239 0.85 7.59 11.62
C PRO A 239 -0.29 8.59 11.84
N ILE A 240 -0.04 9.90 11.66
CA ILE A 240 -1.07 10.92 11.89
C ILE A 240 -2.19 10.81 10.86
N GLU A 241 -1.87 10.50 9.60
CA GLU A 241 -2.89 10.18 8.59
C GLU A 241 -3.71 8.97 9.03
N LEU A 242 -3.07 7.88 9.45
CA LEU A 242 -3.77 6.68 9.93
C LEU A 242 -4.72 7.00 11.11
N PHE A 243 -4.28 7.81 12.07
CA PHE A 243 -5.12 8.17 13.22
C PHE A 243 -6.37 8.95 12.80
N LEU A 244 -6.20 9.93 11.90
CA LEU A 244 -7.34 10.67 11.36
C LEU A 244 -8.25 9.76 10.53
N LEU A 245 -7.68 8.84 9.76
CA LEU A 245 -8.44 7.88 8.95
C LEU A 245 -9.33 6.97 9.81
N HIS A 246 -8.80 6.44 10.93
CA HIS A 246 -9.60 5.68 11.89
C HIS A 246 -10.78 6.50 12.45
N ALA A 247 -10.52 7.75 12.85
CA ALA A 247 -11.56 8.61 13.39
C ALA A 247 -12.62 8.98 12.35
N MET A 248 -12.21 9.30 11.12
CA MET A 248 -13.11 9.58 10.01
C MET A 248 -14.02 8.39 9.69
N ASP A 249 -13.48 7.16 9.61
CA ASP A 249 -14.28 5.96 9.35
C ASP A 249 -15.32 5.70 10.45
N SER A 250 -14.96 5.97 11.71
CA SER A 250 -15.86 5.77 12.86
C SER A 250 -17.09 6.68 12.82
N ILE A 251 -17.02 7.82 12.13
CA ILE A 251 -18.14 8.75 11.91
C ILE A 251 -18.72 8.64 10.48
N GLY A 252 -18.32 7.62 9.71
CA GLY A 252 -18.88 7.31 8.39
C GLY A 252 -18.28 8.09 7.22
N LEU A 253 -17.14 8.76 7.41
CA LEU A 253 -16.42 9.43 6.32
C LEU A 253 -15.48 8.45 5.60
N ASN A 254 -15.53 8.44 4.28
CA ASN A 254 -14.74 7.55 3.43
C ASN A 254 -14.00 8.36 2.33
N PRO A 255 -12.83 8.93 2.64
CA PRO A 255 -12.05 9.66 1.64
C PRO A 255 -11.28 8.75 0.68
N GLU A 256 -10.91 9.27 -0.48
CA GLU A 256 -9.84 8.74 -1.30
C GLU A 256 -8.48 9.05 -0.67
N LEU A 257 -7.59 8.06 -0.58
CA LEU A 257 -6.26 8.22 0.02
C LEU A 257 -5.23 8.68 -1.01
N GLN A 258 -4.32 9.57 -0.60
CA GLN A 258 -3.10 9.92 -1.36
C GLN A 258 -3.41 10.34 -2.81
N THR A 259 -4.27 11.33 -2.94
CA THR A 259 -4.86 11.75 -4.22
C THR A 259 -4.01 12.80 -4.91
N ILE A 260 -3.51 12.49 -6.10
CA ILE A 260 -2.79 13.40 -6.98
C ILE A 260 -3.81 14.38 -7.58
N ILE A 261 -3.58 15.68 -7.46
CA ILE A 261 -4.42 16.74 -8.01
C ILE A 261 -3.65 17.52 -9.06
N CYS A 262 -4.22 17.67 -10.26
CA CYS A 262 -3.58 18.31 -11.41
C CYS A 262 -4.09 19.72 -11.71
N GLU A 263 -3.30 20.50 -12.46
CA GLU A 263 -3.61 21.87 -12.86
C GLU A 263 -4.90 22.02 -13.70
N ASP A 264 -5.34 20.95 -14.37
CA ASP A 264 -6.58 20.91 -15.16
C ASP A 264 -7.81 20.46 -14.34
N GLY A 265 -7.65 20.28 -13.03
CA GLY A 265 -8.70 19.77 -12.16
C GLY A 265 -8.85 18.25 -12.15
N PHE A 266 -8.04 17.51 -12.92
CA PHE A 266 -8.04 16.05 -12.86
C PHE A 266 -7.45 15.56 -11.54
N THR A 267 -8.16 14.64 -10.88
CA THR A 267 -7.74 14.02 -9.63
C THR A 267 -7.62 12.52 -9.79
N VAL A 268 -6.69 11.90 -9.08
CA VAL A 268 -6.50 10.45 -9.14
C VAL A 268 -5.82 9.88 -7.88
N PRO A 269 -6.39 8.85 -7.22
CA PRO A 269 -5.81 8.27 -6.00
C PRO A 269 -4.68 7.30 -6.34
N GLY A 270 -3.55 7.87 -6.77
CA GLY A 270 -2.33 7.17 -7.12
C GLY A 270 -2.18 6.79 -8.61
N PHE A 271 -1.01 6.29 -8.99
CA PHE A 271 -0.71 5.98 -10.40
C PHE A 271 -1.50 4.81 -10.96
N HIS A 272 -1.94 3.87 -10.11
CA HIS A 272 -2.74 2.73 -10.54
C HIS A 272 -4.09 3.16 -11.12
N LYS A 273 -4.79 4.09 -10.45
CA LYS A 273 -6.00 4.70 -10.99
C LYS A 273 -5.74 5.60 -12.19
N LEU A 274 -4.54 6.16 -12.32
CA LEU A 274 -4.18 6.94 -13.52
C LEU A 274 -4.15 6.06 -14.76
N TRP A 275 -3.50 4.90 -14.65
CA TRP A 275 -3.39 3.94 -15.75
C TRP A 275 -4.72 3.26 -16.03
N GLU A 276 -5.55 3.03 -15.02
CA GLU A 276 -6.93 2.59 -15.22
C GLU A 276 -7.72 3.57 -16.11
N ASN A 277 -7.46 4.87 -15.97
CA ASN A 277 -8.04 5.92 -16.81
C ASN A 277 -7.25 6.18 -18.11
N LEU A 278 -6.31 5.30 -18.48
CA LEU A 278 -5.54 5.34 -19.73
C LEU A 278 -4.71 6.61 -19.92
N LYS A 279 -4.38 7.29 -18.82
CA LYS A 279 -3.55 8.50 -18.84
C LYS A 279 -2.09 8.17 -18.57
N SER A 280 -1.19 8.89 -19.23
CA SER A 280 0.26 8.75 -19.03
C SER A 280 0.75 9.70 -17.94
N ARG A 281 1.71 9.22 -17.14
CA ARG A 281 2.34 10.01 -16.08
C ARG A 281 3.09 11.22 -16.65
N LYS A 282 3.66 11.10 -17.87
CA LYS A 282 4.46 12.17 -18.49
C LYS A 282 3.68 13.46 -18.76
N ARG A 283 2.35 13.37 -18.84
CA ARG A 283 1.48 14.51 -19.15
C ARG A 283 0.79 15.07 -17.90
N LEU A 284 0.98 14.45 -16.74
CA LEU A 284 0.42 14.96 -15.49
C LEU A 284 1.20 16.20 -15.05
N LYS A 285 0.51 17.33 -15.00
CA LYS A 285 0.97 18.53 -14.33
C LYS A 285 0.33 18.56 -12.94
N SER A 286 0.96 17.91 -11.97
CA SER A 286 0.47 17.83 -10.59
C SER A 286 0.68 19.16 -9.85
N ILE A 287 -0.35 19.62 -9.15
CA ILE A 287 -0.25 20.68 -8.15
C ILE A 287 0.33 20.09 -6.86
N THR A 288 -0.29 19.03 -6.35
CA THR A 288 0.07 18.39 -5.08
C THR A 288 -0.58 16.99 -4.98
N ASP A 289 -0.18 16.24 -3.97
CA ASP A 289 -0.84 15.02 -3.53
C ASP A 289 -1.51 15.32 -2.18
N ALA A 290 -2.83 15.12 -2.07
CA ALA A 290 -3.59 15.31 -0.84
C ALA A 290 -3.63 14.00 -0.05
N ASP A 291 -3.49 14.08 1.29
CA ASP A 291 -3.53 12.88 2.14
C ASP A 291 -4.89 12.20 2.07
N PHE A 292 -5.96 13.01 2.09
CA PHE A 292 -7.34 12.60 1.89
C PHE A 292 -8.05 13.51 0.90
N TYR A 293 -8.93 12.95 0.09
CA TYR A 293 -9.74 13.71 -0.85
C TYR A 293 -11.20 13.24 -0.84
N PHE A 294 -12.14 14.18 -0.87
CA PHE A 294 -13.58 13.91 -1.02
C PHE A 294 -14.04 14.44 -2.38
N PRO A 295 -14.13 13.58 -3.42
CA PRO A 295 -14.44 14.01 -4.78
C PRO A 295 -15.75 14.80 -4.90
N ASP A 296 -16.82 14.29 -4.28
CA ASP A 296 -18.17 14.90 -4.34
C ASP A 296 -18.23 16.31 -3.76
N LYS A 297 -17.29 16.63 -2.88
CA LYS A 297 -17.18 17.91 -2.16
C LYS A 297 -15.96 18.73 -2.59
N ARG A 298 -15.17 18.21 -3.53
CA ARG A 298 -13.91 18.80 -3.98
C ARG A 298 -13.07 19.32 -2.80
N LEU A 299 -13.00 18.54 -1.72
CA LEU A 299 -12.27 18.88 -0.50
C LEU A 299 -11.00 18.04 -0.41
N ALA A 300 -9.84 18.70 -0.43
CA ALA A 300 -8.55 18.12 -0.17
C ALA A 300 -8.15 18.37 1.29
N VAL A 301 -7.81 17.32 2.03
CA VAL A 301 -7.36 17.40 3.42
C VAL A 301 -5.88 17.03 3.51
N PHE A 302 -5.11 17.86 4.19
CA PHE A 302 -3.67 17.70 4.43
C PHE A 302 -3.38 17.57 5.93
N CYS A 303 -2.57 16.58 6.30
CA CYS A 303 -2.10 16.30 7.64
C CYS A 303 -0.73 16.95 7.87
N ASP A 304 -0.71 18.21 8.29
CA ASP A 304 0.52 18.99 8.41
C ASP A 304 1.27 18.64 9.70
N SER A 305 2.43 18.00 9.57
CA SER A 305 3.30 17.79 10.74
C SER A 305 4.01 19.08 11.17
N VAL A 306 3.99 19.39 12.47
CA VAL A 306 4.58 20.65 13.02
C VAL A 306 6.06 20.82 12.67
N ALA A 307 6.81 19.72 12.52
CA ALA A 307 8.23 19.73 12.20
C ALA A 307 8.55 20.21 10.76
N HIS A 308 7.59 20.18 9.83
CA HIS A 308 7.84 20.41 8.40
C HIS A 308 7.17 21.68 7.82
N HIS A 309 6.29 22.37 8.57
CA HIS A 309 5.50 23.50 8.06
C HIS A 309 5.65 24.82 8.84
N SER A 310 6.59 24.90 9.78
CA SER A 310 6.78 26.11 10.59
C SER A 310 7.64 27.19 9.91
N SER A 311 8.46 26.82 8.90
CA SER A 311 9.33 27.77 8.19
C SER A 311 8.55 28.70 7.24
N PRO A 312 9.03 29.93 7.02
CA PRO A 312 8.41 30.86 6.07
C PRO A 312 8.27 30.29 4.65
N GLU A 313 9.24 29.50 4.19
CA GLU A 313 9.27 28.88 2.87
C GLU A 313 8.19 27.80 2.74
N ALA A 314 8.02 26.94 3.76
CA ALA A 314 6.98 25.93 3.77
C ALA A 314 5.60 26.57 3.74
N LYS A 315 5.36 27.59 4.59
CA LYS A 315 4.10 28.36 4.60
C LYS A 315 3.83 29.08 3.28
N LYS A 316 4.86 29.51 2.56
CA LYS A 316 4.69 30.10 1.23
C LYS A 316 4.27 29.04 0.22
N LYS A 317 4.96 27.89 0.20
CA LYS A 317 4.63 26.76 -0.68
C LYS A 317 3.20 26.24 -0.44
N ASP A 318 2.80 26.10 0.81
CA ASP A 318 1.45 25.65 1.18
C ASP A 318 0.38 26.63 0.67
N ARG A 319 0.59 27.94 0.86
CA ARG A 319 -0.29 28.97 0.30
C ARG A 319 -0.36 28.94 -1.23
N GLU A 320 0.76 28.74 -1.91
CA GLU A 320 0.78 28.59 -3.37
C GLU A 320 0.00 27.37 -3.84
N ILE A 321 0.06 26.26 -3.09
CA ILE A 321 -0.77 25.07 -3.34
C ILE A 321 -2.24 25.41 -3.14
N ASP A 322 -2.61 26.03 -2.02
CA ASP A 322 -3.99 26.39 -1.69
C ASP A 322 -4.59 27.32 -2.75
N GLU A 323 -3.83 28.32 -3.22
CA GLU A 323 -4.26 29.21 -4.31
C GLU A 323 -4.46 28.46 -5.63
N LYS A 324 -3.59 27.51 -5.97
CA LYS A 324 -3.73 26.70 -7.18
C LYS A 324 -4.94 25.77 -7.10
N LEU A 325 -5.19 25.15 -5.95
CA LEU A 325 -6.36 24.31 -5.72
C LEU A 325 -7.66 25.13 -5.80
N ASN A 326 -7.70 26.31 -5.17
CA ASN A 326 -8.87 27.17 -5.23
C ASN A 326 -9.19 27.64 -6.65
N LYS A 327 -8.17 27.92 -7.49
CA LYS A 327 -8.36 28.29 -8.90
C LYS A 327 -9.06 27.21 -9.73
N ILE A 328 -8.89 25.94 -9.37
CA ILE A 328 -9.58 24.81 -10.01
C ILE A 328 -10.82 24.38 -9.21
N GLY A 329 -11.30 25.20 -8.27
CA GLY A 329 -12.49 24.92 -7.47
C GLY A 329 -12.34 23.75 -6.51
N ILE A 330 -11.13 23.49 -6.01
CA ILE A 330 -10.87 22.51 -4.96
C ILE A 330 -10.53 23.27 -3.68
N GLN A 331 -11.28 23.00 -2.62
CA GLN A 331 -11.02 23.56 -1.30
C GLN A 331 -9.92 22.75 -0.61
N SER A 332 -9.01 23.42 0.08
CA SER A 332 -8.02 22.78 0.95
C SER A 332 -8.36 22.98 2.43
N LEU A 333 -8.22 21.92 3.21
CA LEU A 333 -8.30 21.89 4.66
C LEU A 333 -6.99 21.33 5.21
N ARG A 334 -6.31 22.09 6.06
CA ARG A 334 -5.05 21.67 6.70
C ARG A 334 -5.31 21.41 8.17
N ILE A 335 -4.99 20.21 8.64
CA ILE A 335 -5.15 19.82 10.04
C ILE A 335 -3.76 19.55 10.62
N CYS A 336 -3.45 20.20 11.73
CA CYS A 336 -2.16 20.05 12.38
C CYS A 336 -2.00 18.65 12.99
N GLY A 337 -0.86 18.00 12.75
CA GLY A 337 -0.55 16.68 13.26
C GLY A 337 -0.57 16.60 14.80
N THR A 338 -0.30 17.70 15.52
CA THR A 338 -0.45 17.73 16.97
C THR A 338 -1.91 17.74 17.42
N ASP A 339 -2.80 18.36 16.66
CA ASP A 339 -4.23 18.32 16.95
C ASP A 339 -4.79 16.91 16.67
N ILE A 340 -4.35 16.27 15.58
CA ILE A 340 -4.70 14.87 15.27
C ILE A 340 -4.18 13.93 16.36
N ALA A 341 -2.93 14.11 16.82
CA ALA A 341 -2.36 13.29 17.87
C ALA A 341 -3.03 13.51 19.24
N ARG A 342 -3.56 14.72 19.49
CA ARG A 342 -4.31 15.04 20.71
C ARG A 342 -5.71 14.46 20.69
N SER A 343 -6.45 14.68 19.60
CA SER A 343 -7.82 14.19 19.40
C SER A 343 -8.09 14.00 17.90
N PRO A 344 -7.92 12.76 17.38
CA PRO A 344 -8.28 12.46 16.01
C PRO A 344 -9.80 12.56 15.80
N MET A 345 -10.62 12.33 16.85
CA MET A 345 -12.07 12.46 16.75
C MET A 345 -12.50 13.92 16.58
N GLU A 346 -11.92 14.86 17.31
CA GLU A 346 -12.17 16.29 17.10
C GLU A 346 -11.73 16.71 15.69
N SER A 347 -10.55 16.26 15.26
CA SER A 347 -10.04 16.51 13.90
C SER A 347 -10.99 15.98 12.82
N ALA A 348 -11.53 14.77 12.99
CA ALA A 348 -12.51 14.20 12.06
C ALA A 348 -13.82 15.00 12.02
N ARG A 349 -14.28 15.55 13.15
CA ARG A 349 -15.47 16.45 13.20
C ARG A 349 -15.23 17.78 12.49
N ILE A 350 -14.00 18.28 12.47
CA ILE A 350 -13.65 19.46 11.67
C ILE A 350 -13.82 19.13 10.19
N VAL A 351 -13.31 17.99 9.72
CA VAL A 351 -13.51 17.52 8.34
C VAL A 351 -15.01 17.39 8.03
N GLU A 352 -15.78 16.74 8.91
CA GLU A 352 -17.23 16.58 8.75
C GLU A 352 -17.95 17.93 8.65
N SER A 353 -17.58 18.88 9.51
CA SER A 353 -18.18 20.23 9.52
C SER A 353 -17.90 20.97 8.22
N GLU A 354 -16.69 20.84 7.68
CA GLU A 354 -16.32 21.44 6.40
C GLU A 354 -17.14 20.85 5.25
N LEU A 355 -17.27 19.52 5.21
CA LEU A 355 -18.10 18.82 4.22
C LEU A 355 -19.58 19.22 4.30
N ARG A 356 -20.09 19.53 5.51
CA ARG A 356 -21.48 19.97 5.74
C ARG A 356 -21.70 21.44 5.39
N ASN A 357 -20.74 22.33 5.64
CA ASN A 357 -20.91 23.76 5.38
C ASN A 357 -21.09 24.05 3.88
N GLN A 358 -20.44 23.28 3.00
CA GLN A 358 -20.63 23.38 1.55
C GLN A 358 -22.08 23.13 1.09
N TYR A 359 -22.87 22.35 1.84
CA TYR A 359 -24.29 22.15 1.51
C TYR A 359 -25.14 23.40 1.74
N LYS A 360 -24.73 24.32 2.63
CA LYS A 360 -25.49 25.55 2.90
C LYS A 360 -25.31 26.61 1.81
N ASP A 361 -24.15 26.63 1.16
CA ASP A 361 -23.84 27.58 0.09
C ASP A 361 -24.37 27.16 -1.29
N LEU A 362 -24.80 25.90 -1.45
CA LEU A 362 -25.46 25.38 -2.66
C LEU A 362 -26.99 25.52 -2.66
N VAL A 363 -27.60 25.87 -1.52
CA VAL A 363 -29.06 26.01 -1.34
C VAL A 363 -29.46 27.50 -1.18
N ARG A 364 -28.53 28.42 -1.46
CA ARG A 364 -28.79 29.85 -1.63
C ARG A 364 -28.59 30.22 -3.09
#